data_AF-A0A8D3CRM9-F1
#
_entry.id   AF-A0A8D3CRM9-F1
#
_cell.length_a   1.000
_cell.length_b   1.000
_cell.length_c   1.000
_cell.angle_alpha   90.00
_cell.angle_beta   90.00
_cell.angle_gamma   90.00
#
_symmetry.space_group_name_H-M   'P 1'
#
loop_
_entity.id
_entity.type
_entity.pdbx_description
1 polymer ?
#
loop_
_entity_poly.entity_id
_entity_poly.type
_entity_poly.pdbx_seq_one_letter_code
_entity_poly.pdbx_strand_id
1 'polypeptide(L)'
;MASQRPPSSLGRPMSRSGSVVPGAGRPLTAVRPPPTAIRVGTGMVPGTSGPGLRGGIPLATPGVLSAQIKVTDRPVTQQGLSGMKTGPQRQILDKSYYFGLLRSKFNELTTETSKLHKEIDNYNQENSVYLSYEKRAESLAAEIKDFQGQLADYNMLVDKLNTNTEMDDMINDNELKAQNDNEADSIDSVFTERREREEAIRAVDEGIRRERQVADEVVQSMPAAKQEKYLTMASANEELLQELTVLQEEVDHLVTRKEDYEAELANSQIKQEVVRLHESLSALQVKRDAMEVEQKTLGSPQEEREKLLKQVKEDNKEIASMERHMLRLRQVDTVTASELRNMQEVLVSKETEVVQSASTARGLTTESQRLQQDLEKVQQLEGKITGELSTLKERVGTMETELHTYRDLDNLRHTAEDKKKVTRACERDMDAPQILESLANLERKWQHLEQNNFVMKEFIASKSQESDYDSVAKIVSQQVAEYNKCLIDALQNNRS
;
A
#
# COMPACT_ATOMS: atom_id res chain seq x y z
N MET A 1 -20.06 16.81 34.10
CA MET A 1 -19.80 15.78 35.13
C MET A 1 -20.31 14.45 34.61
N ALA A 2 -19.63 13.36 35.00
CA ALA A 2 -19.88 11.96 34.64
C ALA A 2 -19.42 11.52 33.24
N SER A 3 -18.10 11.40 33.11
CA SER A 3 -17.39 10.60 32.11
C SER A 3 -17.48 9.11 32.46
N GLN A 4 -18.08 8.29 31.60
CA GLN A 4 -17.97 6.83 31.63
C GLN A 4 -17.34 6.37 30.31
N ARG A 5 -16.16 5.74 30.43
CA ARG A 5 -15.43 5.06 29.34
C ARG A 5 -16.05 3.68 29.10
N PRO A 6 -16.08 3.17 27.86
CA PRO A 6 -16.32 1.75 27.60
C PRO A 6 -15.07 0.91 27.92
N PRO A 7 -15.23 -0.36 28.31
CA PRO A 7 -14.10 -1.25 28.55
C PRO A 7 -13.53 -1.80 27.23
N SER A 8 -12.21 -1.71 27.12
CA SER A 8 -11.38 -2.33 26.09
C SER A 8 -11.24 -3.84 26.33
N SER A 9 -11.89 -4.65 25.50
CA SER A 9 -11.65 -6.09 25.39
C SER A 9 -10.79 -6.39 24.16
N LEU A 10 -9.47 -6.20 24.28
CA LEU A 10 -8.49 -6.82 23.39
C LEU A 10 -8.29 -8.28 23.83
N GLY A 11 -9.14 -9.18 23.36
CA GLY A 11 -8.88 -10.61 23.35
C GLY A 11 -7.97 -10.93 22.17
N ARG A 12 -6.67 -11.05 22.42
CA ARG A 12 -5.68 -11.51 21.44
C ARG A 12 -5.76 -13.04 21.37
N PRO A 13 -6.02 -13.68 20.21
CA PRO A 13 -5.84 -15.12 20.09
C PRO A 13 -4.34 -15.42 20.04
N MET A 14 -3.90 -16.36 20.88
CA MET A 14 -2.54 -16.88 20.86
C MET A 14 -2.43 -17.96 19.77
N SER A 15 -2.03 -17.55 18.57
CA SER A 15 -1.60 -18.48 17.51
C SER A 15 -0.15 -18.88 17.78
N ARG A 16 0.04 -19.98 18.51
CA ARG A 16 1.35 -20.65 18.64
C ARG A 16 1.58 -21.46 17.36
N SER A 17 2.07 -20.79 16.31
CA SER A 17 2.56 -21.46 15.10
C SER A 17 3.93 -22.06 15.40
N GLY A 18 3.96 -23.37 15.62
CA GLY A 18 5.17 -24.16 15.67
C GLY A 18 5.62 -24.46 14.25
N SER A 19 6.83 -23.99 13.93
CA SER A 19 7.60 -24.40 12.76
C SER A 19 7.80 -25.91 12.75
N VAL A 20 7.10 -26.63 11.88
CA VAL A 20 7.41 -28.02 11.55
C VAL A 20 7.81 -28.06 10.08
N VAL A 21 9.10 -28.34 9.89
CA VAL A 21 9.73 -28.69 8.61
C VAL A 21 9.16 -30.06 8.18
N PRO A 22 8.76 -30.26 6.91
CA PRO A 22 8.33 -31.58 6.42
C PRO A 22 9.57 -32.47 6.24
N GLY A 23 9.78 -33.38 7.19
CA GLY A 23 10.81 -34.43 7.12
C GLY A 23 10.23 -35.70 6.53
N ALA A 24 10.90 -36.19 5.49
CA ALA A 24 10.64 -37.38 4.69
C ALA A 24 10.09 -38.60 5.45
N GLY A 25 9.09 -39.24 4.85
CA GLY A 25 8.57 -40.53 5.28
C GLY A 25 9.57 -41.67 5.05
N ARG A 26 9.59 -42.61 6.00
CA ARG A 26 10.13 -43.96 5.82
C ARG A 26 9.17 -44.99 6.45
N PRO A 27 9.00 -46.18 5.85
CA PRO A 27 7.91 -47.10 6.15
C PRO A 27 8.21 -48.02 7.35
N LEU A 28 7.14 -48.49 7.98
CA LEU A 28 7.14 -49.45 9.09
C LEU A 28 7.31 -50.89 8.57
N THR A 29 8.32 -51.62 9.05
CA THR A 29 8.38 -53.08 8.94
C THR A 29 8.33 -53.72 10.32
N ALA A 30 7.25 -54.47 10.56
CA ALA A 30 7.07 -55.31 11.72
C ALA A 30 7.69 -56.70 11.49
N VAL A 31 8.59 -57.16 12.38
CA VAL A 31 8.77 -58.58 12.71
C VAL A 31 9.26 -58.71 14.15
N ARG A 32 8.54 -59.52 14.93
CA ARG A 32 8.90 -59.98 16.29
C ARG A 32 9.51 -61.39 16.20
N PRO A 33 10.46 -61.75 17.08
CA PRO A 33 10.38 -63.07 17.74
C PRO A 33 10.66 -63.03 19.28
N PRO A 34 10.28 -64.08 20.05
CA PRO A 34 10.38 -64.16 21.53
C PRO A 34 11.46 -65.18 22.00
N PRO A 35 11.49 -65.69 23.27
CA PRO A 35 11.87 -65.02 24.53
C PRO A 35 12.89 -65.84 25.39
N THR A 36 13.65 -65.21 26.31
CA THR A 36 14.23 -65.77 27.58
C THR A 36 15.00 -64.63 28.28
N ALA A 37 15.04 -64.38 29.60
CA ALA A 37 14.49 -64.95 30.82
C ALA A 37 14.61 -63.92 31.97
N ILE A 38 13.59 -63.85 32.83
CA ILE A 38 13.61 -63.82 34.32
C ILE A 38 14.34 -62.67 35.09
N ARG A 39 13.52 -61.98 35.93
CA ARG A 39 13.76 -61.26 37.23
C ARG A 39 14.46 -59.89 37.19
N VAL A 40 14.11 -58.85 37.95
CA VAL A 40 13.28 -58.64 39.17
C VAL A 40 12.62 -57.24 39.04
N GLY A 41 11.42 -57.07 39.59
CA GLY A 41 10.74 -55.77 39.67
C GLY A 41 11.03 -54.99 40.95
N THR A 42 11.07 -53.65 40.82
CA THR A 42 10.75 -52.69 41.89
C THR A 42 10.44 -51.31 41.31
N GLY A 43 9.22 -50.81 41.59
CA GLY A 43 8.95 -49.46 42.11
C GLY A 43 9.24 -48.18 41.27
N MET A 44 8.18 -47.71 40.60
CA MET A 44 7.67 -46.33 40.40
C MET A 44 8.37 -45.10 41.06
N VAL A 45 8.87 -44.16 40.20
CA VAL A 45 8.64 -42.66 40.14
C VAL A 45 9.25 -41.72 41.24
N PRO A 46 9.58 -40.42 41.00
CA PRO A 46 10.50 -39.75 40.03
C PRO A 46 11.48 -38.73 40.72
N GLY A 47 12.35 -38.04 39.97
CA GLY A 47 12.81 -36.67 40.33
C GLY A 47 14.31 -36.40 40.50
N THR A 48 14.91 -35.84 39.45
CA THR A 48 15.87 -34.71 39.39
C THR A 48 16.91 -34.47 40.52
N SER A 49 18.17 -34.74 40.17
CA SER A 49 19.40 -33.91 40.30
C SER A 49 19.72 -33.12 41.60
N GLY A 50 20.83 -33.50 42.26
CA GLY A 50 21.72 -32.57 43.00
C GLY A 50 22.73 -31.89 42.05
N PRO A 51 23.90 -31.37 42.50
CA PRO A 51 24.51 -31.29 43.84
C PRO A 51 25.05 -29.86 44.18
N GLY A 52 25.57 -29.45 45.34
CA GLY A 52 25.94 -30.04 46.63
C GLY A 52 26.85 -29.03 47.36
N LEU A 53 26.95 -29.11 48.70
CA LEU A 53 28.19 -28.94 49.51
C LEU A 53 27.89 -28.83 51.02
N ARG A 54 28.49 -29.78 51.76
CA ARG A 54 29.08 -29.69 53.10
C ARG A 54 28.33 -28.99 54.25
N GLY A 55 28.00 -29.81 55.26
CA GLY A 55 28.48 -29.55 56.63
C GLY A 55 27.46 -29.73 57.76
N GLY A 56 27.66 -30.76 58.60
CA GLY A 56 27.46 -30.66 60.06
C GLY A 56 26.06 -30.92 60.63
N ILE A 57 25.87 -32.15 61.14
CA ILE A 57 24.92 -32.56 62.19
C ILE A 57 25.37 -31.86 63.51
N PRO A 58 24.50 -31.33 64.41
CA PRO A 58 23.58 -32.19 65.18
C PRO A 58 22.16 -31.70 65.47
N LEU A 59 21.23 -32.64 65.24
CA LEU A 59 20.17 -33.13 66.14
C LEU A 59 19.45 -32.14 67.07
N ALA A 60 18.17 -31.85 66.78
CA ALA A 60 16.98 -32.03 67.65
C ALA A 60 15.86 -31.02 67.32
N THR A 61 14.73 -31.52 66.80
CA THR A 61 13.37 -30.94 66.98
C THR A 61 12.98 -30.95 68.47
N PRO A 62 12.03 -30.13 69.01
CA PRO A 62 10.76 -29.71 68.36
C PRO A 62 10.20 -28.29 68.72
N GLY A 63 9.18 -27.80 68.00
CA GLY A 63 8.20 -26.85 68.60
C GLY A 63 7.74 -25.63 67.79
N VAL A 64 6.63 -25.80 67.06
CA VAL A 64 5.42 -24.95 67.00
C VAL A 64 5.53 -23.42 67.26
N LEU A 65 5.18 -22.65 66.20
CA LEU A 65 4.52 -21.33 66.16
C LEU A 65 4.80 -20.31 67.29
N SER A 66 5.58 -19.27 66.99
CA SER A 66 5.69 -18.06 67.81
C SER A 66 5.45 -16.80 66.98
N ALA A 67 4.19 -16.55 66.62
CA ALA A 67 3.75 -15.22 66.22
C ALA A 67 3.56 -14.37 67.48
N GLN A 68 4.42 -13.38 67.69
CA GLN A 68 4.25 -12.41 68.79
C GLN A 68 3.13 -11.42 68.45
N ILE A 69 1.89 -11.76 68.82
CA ILE A 69 0.74 -10.86 68.74
C ILE A 69 0.75 -9.95 69.97
N LYS A 70 1.06 -8.66 69.76
CA LYS A 70 1.03 -7.62 70.81
C LYS A 70 -0.38 -7.05 70.90
N VAL A 71 -1.20 -7.57 71.82
CA VAL A 71 -2.56 -7.08 72.08
C VAL A 71 -2.50 -6.00 73.15
N THR A 72 -2.76 -4.74 72.77
CA THR A 72 -2.66 -3.57 73.66
C THR A 72 -3.89 -3.32 74.53
N ASP A 73 -5.01 -4.00 74.31
CA ASP A 73 -6.24 -3.70 75.04
C ASP A 73 -7.02 -4.98 75.37
N ARG A 74 -7.03 -5.37 76.65
CA ARG A 74 -8.04 -6.26 77.23
C ARG A 74 -8.80 -5.52 78.33
N PRO A 75 -10.14 -5.47 78.28
CA PRO A 75 -10.95 -4.94 79.37
C PRO A 75 -10.96 -5.95 80.52
N VAL A 76 -10.52 -5.51 81.70
CA VAL A 76 -10.43 -6.32 82.92
C VAL A 76 -11.82 -6.44 83.55
N THR A 77 -12.38 -7.64 83.56
CA THR A 77 -13.59 -7.94 84.34
C THR A 77 -13.21 -8.38 85.76
N GLN A 78 -13.97 -7.83 86.69
CA GLN A 78 -13.68 -7.60 88.10
C GLN A 78 -14.23 -8.74 88.99
N GLN A 79 -13.36 -9.51 89.65
CA GLN A 79 -13.69 -10.20 90.91
C GLN A 79 -12.39 -10.47 91.69
N GLY A 80 -12.19 -9.76 92.81
CA GLY A 80 -11.17 -10.07 93.83
C GLY A 80 -10.18 -8.96 94.22
N LEU A 81 -10.68 -7.87 94.84
CA LEU A 81 -10.04 -7.04 95.88
C LEU A 81 -8.59 -6.48 95.74
N SER A 82 -8.56 -5.13 95.71
CA SER A 82 -7.61 -4.20 96.36
C SER A 82 -6.45 -3.60 95.52
N GLY A 83 -6.44 -2.27 95.42
CA GLY A 83 -5.26 -1.49 95.01
C GLY A 83 -5.54 -0.27 94.13
N MET A 84 -6.02 0.82 94.73
CA MET A 84 -6.23 2.15 94.14
C MET A 84 -5.00 2.68 93.34
N LYS A 85 -5.15 2.90 92.03
CA LYS A 85 -4.40 3.92 91.25
C LYS A 85 -5.28 4.53 90.16
N THR A 86 -5.20 5.86 90.07
CA THR A 86 -5.99 6.83 89.31
C THR A 86 -5.95 6.65 87.79
N GLY A 87 -7.06 6.98 87.11
CA GLY A 87 -7.26 6.84 85.66
C GLY A 87 -6.38 7.74 84.76
N PRO A 88 -6.39 7.52 83.44
CA PRO A 88 -5.35 7.96 82.52
C PRO A 88 -5.44 9.46 82.17
N GLN A 89 -4.31 10.17 82.34
CA GLN A 89 -4.07 11.53 81.87
C GLN A 89 -3.96 11.57 80.34
N ARG A 90 -4.53 12.61 79.70
CA ARG A 90 -4.30 12.90 78.27
C ARG A 90 -2.82 13.19 78.01
N GLN A 91 -2.18 12.39 77.14
CA GLN A 91 -0.84 12.67 76.63
C GLN A 91 -0.90 13.75 75.55
N ILE A 92 -0.20 14.86 75.78
CA ILE A 92 0.04 15.89 74.76
C ILE A 92 1.35 15.52 74.07
N LEU A 93 1.31 15.32 72.75
CA LEU A 93 2.48 14.94 71.96
C LEU A 93 3.09 16.21 71.37
N ASP A 94 4.33 16.52 71.76
CA ASP A 94 5.04 17.72 71.33
C ASP A 94 5.70 17.56 69.95
N LYS A 95 6.06 18.68 69.31
CA LYS A 95 6.76 18.71 68.01
C LYS A 95 7.95 17.74 67.95
N SER A 96 8.74 17.65 69.02
CA SER A 96 9.90 16.73 69.12
C SER A 96 9.54 15.25 68.99
N TYR A 97 8.36 14.84 69.49
CA TYR A 97 7.88 13.47 69.36
C TYR A 97 7.61 13.12 67.88
N TYR A 98 6.88 13.98 67.17
CA TYR A 98 6.62 13.78 65.74
C TYR A 98 7.88 13.86 64.90
N PHE A 99 8.85 14.72 65.23
CA PHE A 99 10.17 14.73 64.57
C PHE A 99 10.96 13.45 64.84
N GLY A 100 10.89 12.87 66.04
CA GLY A 100 11.50 11.58 66.36
C GLY A 100 10.87 10.44 65.55
N LEU A 101 9.53 10.42 65.45
CA LEU A 101 8.81 9.44 64.65
C LEU A 101 9.12 9.59 63.15
N LEU A 102 9.18 10.82 62.64
CA LEU A 102 9.59 11.13 61.27
C LEU A 102 11.03 10.66 60.99
N ARG A 103 11.96 10.88 61.92
CA ARG A 103 13.34 10.37 61.78
C ARG A 103 13.41 8.85 61.82
N SER A 104 12.63 8.19 62.69
CA SER A 104 12.52 6.72 62.70
C SER A 104 12.01 6.21 61.36
N LYS A 105 10.92 6.81 60.84
CA LYS A 105 10.35 6.44 59.55
C LYS A 105 11.28 6.74 58.38
N PHE A 106 12.01 7.84 58.43
CA PHE A 106 13.03 8.15 57.44
C PHE A 106 14.17 7.12 57.45
N ASN A 107 14.62 6.70 58.63
CA ASN A 107 15.64 5.66 58.75
C ASN A 107 15.12 4.30 58.27
N GLU A 108 13.89 3.93 58.62
CA GLU A 108 13.23 2.72 58.10
C GLU A 108 13.17 2.76 56.56
N LEU A 109 12.69 3.86 55.97
CA LEU A 109 12.66 4.06 54.52
C LEU A 109 14.06 4.01 53.89
N THR A 110 15.07 4.59 54.54
CA THR A 110 16.45 4.56 54.06
C THR A 110 17.02 3.15 54.09
N THR A 111 16.73 2.36 55.14
CA THR A 111 17.14 0.96 55.21
C THR A 111 16.43 0.10 54.17
N GLU A 112 15.13 0.31 53.95
CA GLU A 112 14.39 -0.40 52.90
C GLU A 112 14.87 -0.01 51.50
N THR A 113 15.14 1.27 51.27
CA THR A 113 15.76 1.74 50.02
C THR A 113 17.10 1.05 49.78
N SER A 114 17.93 0.92 50.81
CA SER A 114 19.23 0.26 50.70
C SER A 114 19.11 -1.25 50.46
N LYS A 115 18.09 -1.92 51.03
CA LYS A 115 17.81 -3.34 50.77
C LYS A 115 17.33 -3.55 49.33
N LEU A 116 16.38 -2.74 48.86
CA LEU A 116 15.87 -2.81 47.50
C LEU A 116 16.97 -2.57 46.46
N HIS A 117 17.88 -1.64 46.71
CA HIS A 117 19.04 -1.45 45.81
C HIS A 117 19.93 -2.70 45.75
N LYS A 118 20.21 -3.35 46.89
CA LYS A 118 20.96 -4.61 46.91
C LYS A 118 20.23 -5.75 46.20
N GLU A 119 18.91 -5.83 46.34
CA GLU A 119 18.11 -6.80 45.61
C GLU A 119 18.17 -6.55 44.10
N ILE A 120 18.07 -5.29 43.65
CA ILE A 120 18.23 -4.92 42.24
C ILE A 120 19.60 -5.35 41.71
N ASP A 121 20.68 -5.10 42.45
CA ASP A 121 22.03 -5.51 42.05
C ASP A 121 22.18 -7.04 41.97
N ASN A 122 21.58 -7.76 42.93
CA ASN A 122 21.56 -9.22 42.90
C ASN A 122 20.75 -9.75 41.70
N TYR A 123 19.56 -9.21 41.44
CA TYR A 123 18.76 -9.57 40.26
C TYR A 123 19.52 -9.30 38.96
N ASN A 124 20.27 -8.20 38.87
CA ASN A 124 21.08 -7.90 37.68
C ASN A 124 22.22 -8.92 37.49
N GLN A 125 22.88 -9.34 38.56
CA GLN A 125 23.92 -10.38 38.52
C GLN A 125 23.33 -11.75 38.15
N GLU A 126 22.23 -12.13 38.78
CA GLU A 126 21.51 -13.37 38.47
C GLU A 126 21.03 -13.38 37.02
N ASN A 127 20.47 -12.27 36.52
CA ASN A 127 20.03 -12.15 35.13
C ASN A 127 21.20 -12.31 34.14
N SER A 128 22.39 -11.79 34.47
CA SER A 128 23.60 -12.02 33.67
C SER A 128 24.01 -13.50 33.65
N VAL A 129 23.88 -14.19 34.79
CA VAL A 129 24.14 -15.63 34.90
C VAL A 129 23.09 -16.45 34.13
N TYR A 130 21.80 -16.08 34.21
CA TYR A 130 20.72 -16.71 33.43
C TYR A 130 21.00 -16.65 31.93
N LEU A 131 21.41 -15.50 31.41
CA LEU A 131 21.77 -15.35 29.99
C LEU A 131 22.93 -16.28 29.59
N SER A 132 23.88 -16.53 30.49
CA SER A 132 24.97 -17.48 30.23
C SER A 132 24.48 -18.94 30.17
N TYR A 133 23.50 -19.30 31.00
CA TYR A 133 22.86 -20.61 30.96
C TYR A 133 22.00 -20.79 29.71
N GLU A 134 21.27 -19.75 29.30
CA GLU A 134 20.46 -19.76 28.07
C GLU A 134 21.34 -20.01 26.85
N LYS A 135 22.44 -19.25 26.70
CA LYS A 135 23.41 -19.47 25.61
C LYS A 135 23.99 -20.88 25.60
N ARG A 136 24.28 -21.44 26.78
CA ARG A 136 24.78 -22.83 26.91
C ARG A 136 23.71 -23.86 26.57
N ALA A 137 22.45 -23.60 26.89
CA ALA A 137 21.34 -24.46 26.51
C ALA A 137 21.13 -24.43 24.99
N GLU A 138 21.20 -23.25 24.36
CA GLU A 138 21.14 -23.09 22.90
C GLU A 138 22.29 -23.84 22.20
N SER A 139 23.52 -23.72 22.71
CA SER A 139 24.67 -24.43 22.13
C SER A 139 24.52 -25.94 22.23
N LEU A 140 24.09 -26.45 23.39
CA LEU A 140 23.84 -27.89 23.57
C LEU A 140 22.68 -28.37 22.69
N ALA A 141 21.64 -27.56 22.49
CA ALA A 141 20.55 -27.90 21.58
C ALA A 141 21.03 -27.97 20.12
N ALA A 142 21.92 -27.07 19.70
CA ALA A 142 22.55 -27.12 18.39
C ALA A 142 23.42 -28.38 18.23
N GLU A 143 24.25 -28.72 19.22
CA GLU A 143 25.06 -29.95 19.21
C GLU A 143 24.18 -31.21 19.13
N ILE A 144 23.06 -31.27 19.86
CA ILE A 144 22.10 -32.38 19.77
C ILE A 144 21.52 -32.47 18.36
N LYS A 145 21.16 -31.34 17.74
CA LYS A 145 20.64 -31.31 16.37
C LYS A 145 21.68 -31.82 15.37
N ASP A 146 22.94 -31.41 15.54
CA ASP A 146 24.04 -31.88 14.69
C ASP A 146 24.28 -33.39 14.85
N PHE A 147 24.25 -33.91 16.09
CA PHE A 147 24.35 -35.35 16.33
C PHE A 147 23.15 -36.12 15.79
N GLN A 148 21.94 -35.56 15.83
CA GLN A 148 20.77 -36.16 15.19
C GLN A 148 20.92 -36.20 13.67
N GLY A 149 21.45 -35.14 13.07
CA GLY A 149 21.79 -35.10 11.64
C GLY A 149 22.80 -36.18 11.26
N GLN A 150 23.93 -36.25 11.98
CA GLN A 150 24.94 -37.30 11.76
C GLN A 150 24.36 -38.70 11.93
N LEU A 151 23.50 -38.93 12.92
CA LEU A 151 22.83 -40.22 13.11
C LEU A 151 21.91 -40.56 11.94
N ALA A 152 21.17 -39.57 11.40
CA ALA A 152 20.36 -39.76 10.21
C ALA A 152 21.21 -40.11 8.99
N ASP A 153 22.36 -39.45 8.81
CA ASP A 153 23.31 -39.74 7.75
C ASP A 153 23.88 -41.15 7.87
N TYR A 154 24.28 -41.57 9.09
CA TYR A 154 24.74 -42.93 9.35
C TYR A 154 23.66 -43.97 9.10
N ASN A 155 22.42 -43.72 9.53
CA ASN A 155 21.29 -44.61 9.26
C ASN A 155 21.04 -44.73 7.75
N MET A 156 21.05 -43.61 7.02
CA MET A 156 20.92 -43.61 5.56
C MET A 156 22.05 -44.40 4.90
N LEU A 157 23.30 -44.23 5.32
CA LEU A 157 24.44 -44.98 4.79
C LEU A 157 24.29 -46.48 5.06
N VAL A 158 23.91 -46.86 6.28
CA VAL A 158 23.67 -48.27 6.64
C VAL A 158 22.56 -48.85 5.77
N ASP A 159 21.48 -48.12 5.54
CA ASP A 159 20.41 -48.55 4.65
C ASP A 159 20.89 -48.71 3.21
N LYS A 160 21.65 -47.74 2.67
CA LYS A 160 22.22 -47.77 1.31
C LYS A 160 23.21 -48.93 1.12
N LEU A 161 24.02 -49.22 2.14
CA LEU A 161 24.93 -50.38 2.15
C LEU A 161 24.15 -51.70 2.18
N ASN A 162 23.05 -51.76 2.93
CA ASN A 162 22.19 -52.94 2.98
C ASN A 162 21.37 -53.15 1.70
N THR A 163 21.07 -52.09 0.93
CA THR A 163 20.38 -52.17 -0.37
C THR A 163 21.32 -52.30 -1.56
N ASN A 164 22.64 -52.35 -1.35
CA ASN A 164 23.67 -52.54 -2.36
C ASN A 164 23.57 -51.55 -3.54
N THR A 165 23.29 -50.28 -3.21
CA THR A 165 23.14 -49.18 -4.17
C THR A 165 24.51 -48.53 -4.37
N GLU A 166 25.24 -48.96 -5.40
CA GLU A 166 26.57 -48.41 -5.72
C GLU A 166 26.47 -47.05 -6.46
N MET A 167 27.62 -46.39 -6.64
CA MET A 167 27.91 -44.99 -7.07
C MET A 167 27.01 -44.28 -8.11
N ASP A 168 26.11 -44.98 -8.80
CA ASP A 168 25.10 -44.41 -9.71
C ASP A 168 24.11 -43.47 -9.00
N ASP A 169 23.96 -43.57 -7.68
CA ASP A 169 23.17 -42.63 -6.85
C ASP A 169 23.71 -41.19 -6.86
N MET A 170 25.01 -40.98 -7.11
CA MET A 170 25.59 -39.63 -7.14
C MET A 170 25.14 -38.82 -8.37
N ILE A 171 24.75 -39.51 -9.45
CA ILE A 171 24.15 -38.87 -10.62
C ILE A 171 22.71 -38.45 -10.29
N ASN A 172 21.95 -39.33 -9.61
CA ASN A 172 20.59 -39.03 -9.16
C ASN A 172 20.56 -37.90 -8.10
N ASP A 173 21.53 -37.84 -7.19
CA ASP A 173 21.65 -36.74 -6.20
C ASP A 173 21.97 -35.39 -6.88
N ASN A 174 22.79 -35.37 -7.94
CA ASN A 174 23.03 -34.15 -8.71
C ASN A 174 21.82 -33.73 -9.55
N GLU A 175 21.07 -34.70 -10.10
CA GLU A 175 19.80 -34.44 -10.79
C GLU A 175 18.74 -33.88 -9.83
N LEU A 176 18.63 -34.44 -8.62
CA LEU A 176 17.77 -33.91 -7.56
C LEU A 176 18.21 -32.51 -7.12
N LYS A 177 19.51 -32.25 -7.02
CA LYS A 177 20.00 -30.91 -6.71
C LYS A 177 19.63 -29.91 -7.81
N ALA A 178 19.81 -30.27 -9.07
CA ALA A 178 19.42 -29.43 -10.20
C ALA A 178 17.90 -29.20 -10.24
N GLN A 179 17.09 -30.20 -9.88
CA GLN A 179 15.64 -30.05 -9.74
C GLN A 179 15.28 -29.10 -8.59
N ASN A 180 15.90 -29.25 -7.42
CA ASN A 180 15.68 -28.35 -6.28
C ASN A 180 16.10 -26.91 -6.60
N ASP A 181 17.22 -26.70 -7.29
CA ASP A 181 17.68 -25.37 -7.71
C ASP A 181 16.69 -24.74 -8.71
N ASN A 182 16.21 -25.51 -9.68
CA ASN A 182 15.17 -25.04 -10.62
C ASN A 182 13.82 -24.76 -9.91
N GLU A 183 13.43 -25.58 -8.93
CA GLU A 183 12.23 -25.35 -8.13
C GLU A 183 12.38 -24.11 -7.24
N ALA A 184 13.57 -23.86 -6.68
CA ALA A 184 13.87 -22.64 -5.93
C ALA A 184 13.73 -21.39 -6.81
N ASP A 185 14.28 -21.40 -8.03
CA ASP A 185 14.13 -20.31 -9.00
C ASP A 185 12.66 -20.10 -9.41
N SER A 186 11.91 -21.19 -9.59
CA SER A 186 10.47 -21.14 -9.88
C SER A 186 9.68 -20.54 -8.72
N ILE A 187 9.98 -20.94 -7.49
CA ILE A 187 9.38 -20.39 -6.27
C ILE A 187 9.67 -18.88 -6.17
N ASP A 188 10.92 -18.47 -6.42
CA ASP A 188 11.30 -17.05 -6.42
C ASP A 188 10.53 -16.25 -7.49
N SER A 189 10.35 -16.82 -8.70
CA SER A 189 9.49 -16.22 -9.72
C SER A 189 8.05 -16.08 -9.22
N VAL A 190 7.48 -17.09 -8.59
CA VAL A 190 6.12 -17.02 -8.02
C VAL A 190 6.04 -15.96 -6.90
N PHE A 191 7.06 -15.83 -6.06
CA PHE A 191 7.11 -14.80 -5.02
C PHE A 191 7.18 -13.39 -5.60
N THR A 192 7.98 -13.17 -6.65
CA THR A 192 8.04 -11.86 -7.32
C THR A 192 6.71 -11.51 -7.98
N GLU A 193 6.10 -12.45 -8.69
CA GLU A 193 4.80 -12.25 -9.33
C GLU A 193 3.69 -12.01 -8.29
N ARG A 194 3.70 -12.73 -7.17
CA ARG A 194 2.80 -12.51 -6.04
C ARG A 194 2.97 -11.11 -5.47
N ARG A 195 4.21 -10.66 -5.27
CA ARG A 195 4.49 -9.32 -4.74
C ARG A 195 3.97 -8.24 -5.70
N GLU A 196 4.20 -8.38 -6.99
CA GLU A 196 3.69 -7.45 -8.01
C GLU A 196 2.16 -7.42 -8.01
N ARG A 197 1.50 -8.57 -7.92
CA ARG A 197 0.03 -8.65 -7.78
C ARG A 197 -0.47 -8.02 -6.49
N GLU A 198 0.18 -8.26 -5.35
CA GLU A 198 -0.18 -7.64 -4.07
C GLU A 198 0.03 -6.11 -4.08
N GLU A 199 1.02 -5.60 -4.81
CA GLU A 199 1.22 -4.17 -5.04
C GLU A 199 0.13 -3.59 -5.95
N ALA A 200 -0.25 -4.31 -7.03
CA ALA A 200 -1.35 -3.92 -7.91
C ALA A 200 -2.71 -3.90 -7.18
N ILE A 201 -3.00 -4.91 -6.35
CA ILE A 201 -4.20 -4.95 -5.50
C ILE A 201 -4.21 -3.74 -4.57
N ARG A 202 -3.09 -3.42 -3.91
CA ARG A 202 -2.99 -2.22 -3.05
C ARG A 202 -3.27 -0.93 -3.80
N ALA A 203 -2.81 -0.80 -5.05
CA ALA A 203 -3.07 0.38 -5.87
C ALA A 203 -4.57 0.49 -6.23
N VAL A 204 -5.21 -0.63 -6.57
CA VAL A 204 -6.65 -0.71 -6.85
C VAL A 204 -7.47 -0.40 -5.60
N ASP A 205 -7.15 -0.98 -4.45
CA ASP A 205 -7.83 -0.72 -3.18
C ASP A 205 -7.75 0.75 -2.78
N GLU A 206 -6.61 1.40 -3.01
CA GLU A 206 -6.46 2.83 -2.76
C GLU A 206 -7.30 3.66 -3.75
N GLY A 207 -7.42 3.23 -5.01
CA GLY A 207 -8.37 3.79 -5.97
C GLY A 207 -9.81 3.69 -5.48
N ILE A 208 -10.22 2.48 -5.06
CA ILE A 208 -11.56 2.21 -4.50
C ILE A 208 -11.80 3.08 -3.27
N ARG A 209 -10.82 3.26 -2.37
CA ARG A 209 -10.97 4.14 -1.20
C ARG A 209 -11.25 5.59 -1.59
N ARG A 210 -10.51 6.15 -2.55
CA ARG A 210 -10.73 7.53 -3.00
C ARG A 210 -12.12 7.69 -3.61
N GLU A 211 -12.53 6.73 -4.43
CA GLU A 211 -13.85 6.77 -5.07
C GLU A 211 -15.00 6.56 -4.07
N ARG A 212 -14.79 5.72 -3.05
CA ARG A 212 -15.70 5.61 -1.89
C ARG A 212 -15.82 6.93 -1.13
N GLN A 213 -14.72 7.66 -0.89
CA GLN A 213 -14.79 8.98 -0.24
C GLN A 213 -15.62 9.98 -1.05
N VAL A 214 -15.44 10.01 -2.38
CA VAL A 214 -16.26 10.85 -3.26
C VAL A 214 -17.73 10.42 -3.23
N ALA A 215 -18.00 9.11 -3.24
CA ALA A 215 -19.36 8.59 -3.11
C ALA A 215 -20.00 8.96 -1.76
N ASP A 216 -19.24 8.91 -0.66
CA ASP A 216 -19.71 9.31 0.68
C ASP A 216 -20.03 10.80 0.75
N GLU A 217 -19.22 11.67 0.14
CA GLU A 217 -19.51 13.11 0.02
C GLU A 217 -20.81 13.36 -0.75
N VAL A 218 -21.03 12.64 -1.85
CA VAL A 218 -22.28 12.69 -2.62
C VAL A 218 -23.46 12.21 -1.77
N VAL A 219 -23.32 11.10 -1.05
CA VAL A 219 -24.36 10.56 -0.16
C VAL A 219 -24.71 11.52 0.97
N GLN A 220 -23.74 12.23 1.54
CA GLN A 220 -23.96 13.28 2.53
C GLN A 220 -24.70 14.50 1.96
N SER A 221 -24.52 14.80 0.68
CA SER A 221 -25.24 15.88 -0.01
C SER A 221 -26.67 15.49 -0.44
N MET A 222 -27.05 14.22 -0.33
CA MET A 222 -28.38 13.74 -0.72
C MET A 222 -29.47 14.05 0.32
N PRO A 223 -30.75 14.16 -0.09
CA PRO A 223 -31.87 14.30 0.83
C PRO A 223 -32.00 13.11 1.81
N ALA A 224 -32.39 13.38 3.05
CA ALA A 224 -32.42 12.42 4.17
C ALA A 224 -33.12 11.08 3.84
N ALA A 225 -34.24 11.10 3.11
CA ALA A 225 -34.98 9.89 2.74
C ALA A 225 -34.25 8.96 1.75
N LYS A 226 -33.35 9.50 0.91
CA LYS A 226 -32.50 8.71 0.01
C LYS A 226 -31.22 8.25 0.70
N GLN A 227 -30.68 9.08 1.59
CA GLN A 227 -29.52 8.75 2.42
C GLN A 227 -29.81 7.56 3.34
N GLU A 228 -30.96 7.54 4.01
CA GLU A 228 -31.38 6.42 4.88
C GLU A 228 -31.47 5.10 4.11
N LYS A 229 -32.11 5.09 2.93
CA LYS A 229 -32.19 3.91 2.06
C LYS A 229 -30.82 3.41 1.59
N TYR A 230 -29.91 4.33 1.25
CA TYR A 230 -28.54 3.97 0.87
C TYR A 230 -27.80 3.32 2.03
N LEU A 231 -27.89 3.89 3.24
CA LEU A 231 -27.24 3.34 4.44
C LEU A 231 -27.77 1.94 4.80
N THR A 232 -29.10 1.72 4.71
CA THR A 232 -29.67 0.39 4.97
C THR A 232 -29.19 -0.64 3.96
N MET A 233 -29.15 -0.29 2.67
CA MET A 233 -28.65 -1.18 1.62
C MET A 233 -27.13 -1.40 1.70
N ALA A 234 -26.36 -0.38 2.09
CA ALA A 234 -24.93 -0.49 2.31
C ALA A 234 -24.61 -1.44 3.48
N SER A 235 -25.32 -1.30 4.60
CA SER A 235 -25.19 -2.22 5.75
C SER A 235 -25.51 -3.66 5.38
N ALA A 236 -26.62 -3.90 4.65
CA ALA A 236 -27.00 -5.23 4.21
C ALA A 236 -25.96 -5.84 3.23
N ASN A 237 -25.41 -5.04 2.31
CA ASN A 237 -24.34 -5.49 1.43
C ASN A 237 -23.06 -5.82 2.20
N GLU A 238 -22.71 -5.03 3.22
CA GLU A 238 -21.53 -5.28 4.06
C GLU A 238 -21.68 -6.57 4.86
N GLU A 239 -22.88 -6.85 5.41
CA GLU A 239 -23.20 -8.13 6.06
C GLU A 239 -23.06 -9.32 5.11
N LEU A 240 -23.61 -9.23 3.89
CA LEU A 240 -23.49 -10.28 2.88
C LEU A 240 -22.03 -10.51 2.44
N LEU A 241 -21.23 -9.45 2.34
CA LEU A 241 -19.81 -9.57 2.01
C LEU A 241 -19.01 -10.24 3.14
N GLN A 242 -19.34 -9.95 4.40
CA GLN A 242 -18.74 -10.63 5.55
C GLN A 242 -19.10 -12.12 5.57
N GLU A 243 -20.37 -12.47 5.33
CA GLU A 243 -20.82 -13.86 5.24
C GLU A 243 -20.11 -14.62 4.10
N LEU A 244 -19.97 -13.98 2.93
CA LEU A 244 -19.25 -14.56 1.79
C LEU A 244 -17.77 -14.81 2.13
N THR A 245 -17.13 -13.88 2.86
CA THR A 245 -15.73 -14.04 3.30
C THR A 245 -15.57 -15.23 4.24
N VAL A 246 -16.47 -15.39 5.21
CA VAL A 246 -16.45 -16.54 6.14
C VAL A 246 -16.68 -17.86 5.40
N LEU A 247 -17.64 -17.91 4.47
CA LEU A 247 -17.89 -19.09 3.65
C LEU A 247 -16.68 -19.43 2.76
N GLN A 248 -15.97 -18.43 2.22
CA GLN A 248 -14.76 -18.65 1.44
C GLN A 248 -13.64 -19.23 2.30
N GLU A 249 -13.43 -18.69 3.50
CA GLU A 249 -12.48 -19.27 4.46
C GLU A 249 -12.86 -20.72 4.79
N GLU A 250 -14.13 -21.03 5.03
CA GLU A 250 -14.57 -22.41 5.29
C GLU A 250 -14.29 -23.35 4.11
N VAL A 251 -14.50 -22.90 2.87
CA VAL A 251 -14.14 -23.65 1.66
C VAL A 251 -12.64 -23.92 1.63
N ASP A 252 -11.80 -22.91 1.87
CA ASP A 252 -10.34 -23.07 1.85
C ASP A 252 -9.88 -24.07 2.92
N HIS A 253 -10.43 -23.99 4.14
CA HIS A 253 -10.14 -24.95 5.21
C HIS A 253 -10.58 -26.38 4.87
N LEU A 254 -11.71 -26.55 4.18
CA LEU A 254 -12.17 -27.86 3.73
C LEU A 254 -11.29 -28.41 2.61
N VAL A 255 -10.80 -27.56 1.71
CA VAL A 255 -9.87 -27.93 0.64
C VAL A 255 -8.54 -28.41 1.22
N THR A 256 -7.91 -27.65 2.11
CA THR A 256 -6.63 -28.08 2.73
C THR A 256 -6.79 -29.39 3.48
N ARG A 257 -7.90 -29.54 4.21
CA ARG A 257 -8.19 -30.77 4.94
C ARG A 257 -8.43 -31.96 4.01
N LYS A 258 -9.05 -31.73 2.85
CA LYS A 258 -9.21 -32.75 1.81
C LYS A 258 -7.85 -33.17 1.25
N GLU A 259 -6.99 -32.21 0.92
CA GLU A 259 -5.63 -32.46 0.42
C GLU A 259 -4.79 -33.26 1.43
N ASP A 260 -4.87 -32.92 2.72
CA ASP A 260 -4.23 -33.67 3.80
C ASP A 260 -4.70 -35.14 3.83
N TYR A 261 -6.02 -35.37 3.73
CA TYR A 261 -6.57 -36.72 3.69
C TYR A 261 -6.20 -37.49 2.42
N GLU A 262 -6.14 -36.82 1.26
CA GLU A 262 -5.69 -37.42 0.00
C GLU A 262 -4.21 -37.82 0.08
N ALA A 263 -3.36 -36.99 0.67
CA ALA A 263 -1.95 -37.30 0.90
C ALA A 263 -1.76 -38.47 1.88
N GLU A 264 -2.53 -38.52 2.98
CA GLU A 264 -2.53 -39.66 3.89
C GLU A 264 -3.01 -40.96 3.22
N LEU A 265 -3.95 -40.86 2.28
CA LEU A 265 -4.45 -41.99 1.49
C LEU A 265 -3.39 -42.45 0.50
N ALA A 266 -2.70 -41.52 -0.17
CA ALA A 266 -1.62 -41.82 -1.11
C ALA A 266 -0.51 -42.67 -0.46
N ASN A 267 -0.21 -42.42 0.81
CA ASN A 267 0.85 -43.10 1.54
C ASN A 267 0.51 -44.54 2.00
N SER A 268 -0.74 -45.00 1.87
CA SER A 268 -1.15 -46.34 2.31
C SER A 268 -2.00 -47.07 1.29
N GLN A 269 -1.41 -48.06 0.62
CA GLN A 269 -2.07 -48.95 -0.34
C GLN A 269 -3.33 -49.63 0.24
N ILE A 270 -3.32 -49.95 1.54
CA ILE A 270 -4.46 -50.57 2.23
C ILE A 270 -5.60 -49.57 2.38
N LYS A 271 -5.31 -48.31 2.76
CA LYS A 271 -6.36 -47.29 2.88
C LYS A 271 -6.99 -46.98 1.51
N GLN A 272 -6.19 -46.92 0.43
CA GLN A 272 -6.70 -46.75 -0.95
C GLN A 272 -7.67 -47.88 -1.34
N GLU A 273 -7.29 -49.12 -1.08
CA GLU A 273 -8.15 -50.27 -1.39
C GLU A 273 -9.42 -50.28 -0.53
N VAL A 274 -9.34 -49.87 0.74
CA VAL A 274 -10.50 -49.69 1.61
C VAL A 274 -11.44 -48.60 1.09
N VAL A 275 -10.92 -47.45 0.64
CA VAL A 275 -11.74 -46.38 0.04
C VAL A 275 -12.40 -46.85 -1.25
N ARG A 276 -11.66 -47.51 -2.15
CA ARG A 276 -12.20 -48.09 -3.39
C ARG A 276 -13.31 -49.10 -3.12
N LEU A 277 -13.12 -49.97 -2.12
CA LEU A 277 -14.14 -50.93 -1.70
C LEU A 277 -15.34 -50.24 -1.05
N HIS A 278 -15.13 -49.17 -0.28
CA HIS A 278 -16.20 -48.38 0.33
C HIS A 278 -17.05 -47.65 -0.73
N GLU A 279 -16.42 -47.04 -1.73
CA GLU A 279 -17.11 -46.42 -2.87
C GLU A 279 -17.91 -47.47 -3.66
N SER A 280 -17.31 -48.63 -3.93
CA SER A 280 -18.01 -49.73 -4.60
C SER A 280 -19.19 -50.23 -3.78
N LEU A 281 -19.04 -50.36 -2.47
CA LEU A 281 -20.09 -50.78 -1.56
C LEU A 281 -21.20 -49.73 -1.46
N SER A 282 -20.86 -48.45 -1.39
CA SER A 282 -21.82 -47.33 -1.41
C SER A 282 -22.62 -47.31 -2.72
N ALA A 283 -21.93 -47.44 -3.87
CA ALA A 283 -22.60 -47.52 -5.16
C ALA A 283 -23.52 -48.74 -5.28
N LEU A 284 -23.11 -49.89 -4.74
CA LEU A 284 -23.95 -51.09 -4.68
C LEU A 284 -25.13 -50.92 -3.71
N GLN A 285 -24.94 -50.24 -2.59
CA GLN A 285 -26.01 -49.91 -1.64
C GLN A 285 -27.06 -49.02 -2.30
N VAL A 286 -26.65 -47.94 -2.98
CA VAL A 286 -27.55 -47.05 -3.73
C VAL A 286 -28.30 -47.83 -4.81
N LYS A 287 -27.62 -48.70 -5.57
CA LYS A 287 -28.28 -49.58 -6.56
C LYS A 287 -29.29 -50.52 -5.91
N ARG A 288 -28.95 -51.12 -4.77
CA ARG A 288 -29.86 -51.99 -4.01
C ARG A 288 -31.05 -51.21 -3.47
N ASP A 289 -30.86 -50.01 -2.95
CA ASP A 289 -31.93 -49.15 -2.46
C ASP A 289 -32.84 -48.71 -3.61
N ALA A 290 -32.28 -48.39 -4.78
CA ALA A 290 -33.03 -48.09 -6.00
C ALA A 290 -33.84 -49.32 -6.47
N MET A 291 -33.24 -50.51 -6.53
CA MET A 291 -33.95 -51.74 -6.89
C MET A 291 -35.02 -52.12 -5.86
N GLU A 292 -34.78 -51.88 -4.56
CA GLU A 292 -35.78 -52.09 -3.51
C GLU A 292 -36.95 -51.12 -3.65
N VAL A 293 -36.66 -49.85 -3.99
CA VAL A 293 -37.70 -48.86 -4.27
C VAL A 293 -38.46 -49.29 -5.52
N GLU A 294 -37.80 -49.60 -6.63
CA GLU A 294 -38.45 -50.11 -7.85
C GLU A 294 -39.32 -51.32 -7.54
N GLN A 295 -38.81 -52.32 -6.81
CA GLN A 295 -39.54 -53.52 -6.43
C GLN A 295 -40.76 -53.23 -5.54
N LYS A 296 -40.65 -52.26 -4.62
CA LYS A 296 -41.78 -51.78 -3.79
C LYS A 296 -42.77 -50.93 -4.58
N THR A 297 -42.32 -50.33 -5.69
CA THR A 297 -43.12 -49.45 -6.55
C THR A 297 -43.73 -50.19 -7.74
N LEU A 298 -43.34 -51.45 -7.98
CA LEU A 298 -43.95 -52.36 -8.96
C LEU A 298 -45.45 -52.46 -8.67
N GLY A 299 -46.24 -51.80 -9.50
CA GLY A 299 -47.70 -51.89 -9.49
C GLY A 299 -48.17 -52.94 -10.48
N SER A 300 -49.49 -53.06 -10.65
CA SER A 300 -49.98 -53.80 -11.83
C SER A 300 -49.51 -53.11 -13.12
N PRO A 301 -49.28 -53.84 -14.24
CA PRO A 301 -48.89 -53.24 -15.52
C PRO A 301 -49.82 -52.11 -16.01
N GLN A 302 -51.08 -52.13 -15.58
CA GLN A 302 -52.06 -51.06 -15.83
C GLN A 302 -51.80 -49.80 -15.00
N GLU A 303 -51.43 -49.92 -13.73
CA GLU A 303 -51.11 -48.78 -12.85
C GLU A 303 -49.81 -48.10 -13.24
N GLU A 304 -48.80 -48.86 -13.64
CA GLU A 304 -47.54 -48.30 -14.17
C GLU A 304 -47.77 -47.56 -15.49
N ARG A 305 -48.58 -48.12 -16.38
CA ARG A 305 -48.98 -47.45 -17.62
C ARG A 305 -49.74 -46.15 -17.34
N GLU A 306 -50.63 -46.13 -16.35
CA GLU A 306 -51.37 -44.92 -15.98
C GLU A 306 -50.44 -43.85 -15.35
N LYS A 307 -49.50 -44.26 -14.49
CA LYS A 307 -48.48 -43.37 -13.91
C LYS A 307 -47.58 -42.78 -14.99
N LEU A 308 -47.07 -43.60 -15.92
CA LEU A 308 -46.26 -43.13 -17.04
C LEU A 308 -47.05 -42.19 -17.96
N LEU A 309 -48.32 -42.48 -18.23
CA LEU A 309 -49.18 -41.57 -19.01
C LEU A 309 -49.43 -40.24 -18.29
N LYS A 310 -49.58 -40.24 -16.96
CA LYS A 310 -49.69 -39.01 -16.16
C LYS A 310 -48.38 -38.22 -16.18
N GLN A 311 -47.24 -38.91 -16.02
CA GLN A 311 -45.92 -38.30 -16.08
C GLN A 311 -45.65 -37.66 -17.44
N VAL A 312 -45.84 -38.40 -18.55
CA VAL A 312 -45.67 -37.85 -19.91
C VAL A 312 -46.60 -36.65 -20.17
N LYS A 313 -47.80 -36.62 -19.60
CA LYS A 313 -48.70 -35.47 -19.72
C LYS A 313 -48.19 -34.25 -18.95
N GLU A 314 -47.68 -34.43 -17.73
CA GLU A 314 -47.12 -33.33 -16.95
C GLU A 314 -45.79 -32.85 -17.55
N ASP A 315 -44.91 -33.76 -17.96
CA ASP A 315 -43.64 -33.44 -18.63
C ASP A 315 -43.90 -32.67 -19.94
N ASN A 316 -44.86 -33.10 -20.77
CA ASN A 316 -45.21 -32.35 -21.99
C ASN A 316 -45.77 -30.96 -21.69
N LYS A 317 -46.51 -30.80 -20.59
CA LYS A 317 -47.03 -29.50 -20.15
C LYS A 317 -45.91 -28.62 -19.61
N GLU A 318 -44.96 -29.20 -18.89
CA GLU A 318 -43.77 -28.51 -18.38
C GLU A 318 -42.86 -28.09 -19.53
N ILE A 319 -42.57 -28.98 -20.48
CA ILE A 319 -41.82 -28.69 -21.71
C ILE A 319 -42.49 -27.55 -22.47
N ALA A 320 -43.80 -27.60 -22.70
CA ALA A 320 -44.52 -26.52 -23.38
C ALA A 320 -44.45 -25.19 -22.61
N SER A 321 -44.36 -25.24 -21.27
CA SER A 321 -44.17 -24.04 -20.45
C SER A 321 -42.73 -23.50 -20.56
N MET A 322 -41.75 -24.39 -20.55
CA MET A 322 -40.33 -24.11 -20.68
C MET A 322 -40.01 -23.53 -22.05
N GLU A 323 -40.61 -24.07 -23.12
CA GLU A 323 -40.50 -23.56 -24.49
C GLU A 323 -41.04 -22.13 -24.59
N ARG A 324 -42.17 -21.81 -23.93
CA ARG A 324 -42.69 -20.43 -23.86
C ARG A 324 -41.75 -19.51 -23.08
N HIS A 325 -41.12 -20.00 -22.02
CA HIS A 325 -40.11 -19.24 -21.28
C HIS A 325 -38.86 -18.99 -22.13
N MET A 326 -38.36 -20.01 -22.83
CA MET A 326 -37.22 -19.92 -23.73
C MET A 326 -37.47 -18.93 -24.88
N LEU A 327 -38.68 -18.95 -25.44
CA LEU A 327 -39.06 -18.00 -26.49
C LEU A 327 -39.07 -16.55 -25.96
N ARG A 328 -39.59 -16.34 -24.74
CA ARG A 328 -39.55 -15.02 -24.07
C ARG A 328 -38.12 -14.57 -23.78
N LEU A 329 -37.26 -15.46 -23.29
CA LEU A 329 -35.85 -15.16 -23.04
C LEU A 329 -35.13 -14.77 -24.34
N ARG A 330 -35.32 -15.54 -25.43
CA ARG A 330 -34.78 -15.17 -26.74
C ARG A 330 -35.28 -13.81 -27.22
N GLN A 331 -36.56 -13.49 -26.99
CA GLN A 331 -37.09 -12.17 -27.32
C GLN A 331 -36.41 -11.07 -26.50
N VAL A 332 -36.21 -11.28 -25.20
CA VAL A 332 -35.46 -10.35 -24.35
C VAL A 332 -34.03 -10.18 -24.86
N ASP A 333 -33.32 -11.27 -25.17
CA ASP A 333 -31.96 -11.20 -25.73
C ASP A 333 -31.91 -10.37 -27.02
N THR A 334 -32.89 -10.55 -27.92
CA THR A 334 -32.95 -9.75 -29.15
C THR A 334 -33.24 -8.28 -28.90
N VAL A 335 -34.09 -7.96 -27.92
CA VAL A 335 -34.42 -6.58 -27.55
C VAL A 335 -33.20 -5.93 -26.91
N THR A 336 -32.59 -6.58 -25.90
CA THR A 336 -31.39 -6.08 -25.23
C THR A 336 -30.21 -5.91 -26.20
N ALA A 337 -30.02 -6.82 -27.15
CA ALA A 337 -28.99 -6.66 -28.19
C ALA A 337 -29.26 -5.45 -29.11
N SER A 338 -30.52 -5.17 -29.41
CA SER A 338 -30.88 -3.99 -30.22
C SER A 338 -30.74 -2.68 -29.43
N GLU A 339 -31.12 -2.67 -28.15
CA GLU A 339 -30.89 -1.54 -27.24
C GLU A 339 -29.40 -1.26 -27.04
N LEU A 340 -28.57 -2.30 -26.87
CA LEU A 340 -27.12 -2.16 -26.79
C LEU A 340 -26.52 -1.55 -28.06
N ARG A 341 -26.97 -1.99 -29.25
CA ARG A 341 -26.54 -1.36 -30.51
C ARG A 341 -26.95 0.10 -30.58
N ASN A 342 -28.18 0.43 -30.22
CA ASN A 342 -28.67 1.81 -30.24
C ASN A 342 -27.86 2.69 -29.26
N MET A 343 -27.57 2.18 -28.05
CA MET A 343 -26.71 2.89 -27.09
C MET A 343 -25.28 3.07 -27.63
N GLN A 344 -24.72 2.05 -28.29
CA GLN A 344 -23.41 2.16 -28.93
C GLN A 344 -23.39 3.25 -30.02
N GLU A 345 -24.43 3.32 -30.85
CA GLU A 345 -24.55 4.34 -31.90
C GLU A 345 -24.68 5.76 -31.30
N VAL A 346 -25.47 5.90 -30.24
CA VAL A 346 -25.59 7.18 -29.49
C VAL A 346 -24.26 7.58 -28.86
N LEU A 347 -23.50 6.63 -28.29
CA LEU A 347 -22.19 6.91 -27.71
C LEU A 347 -21.21 7.40 -28.77
N VAL A 348 -21.13 6.73 -29.92
CA VAL A 348 -20.26 7.16 -31.03
C VAL A 348 -20.65 8.56 -31.53
N SER A 349 -21.94 8.82 -31.70
CA SER A 349 -22.44 10.15 -32.07
C SER A 349 -22.03 11.21 -31.04
N LYS A 350 -22.24 10.95 -29.75
CA LYS A 350 -21.84 11.87 -28.67
C LYS A 350 -20.34 12.08 -28.58
N GLU A 351 -19.54 11.04 -28.80
CA GLU A 351 -18.09 11.16 -28.87
C GLU A 351 -17.66 12.08 -30.03
N THR A 352 -18.29 11.96 -31.21
CA THR A 352 -17.99 12.88 -32.31
C THR A 352 -18.41 14.32 -32.04
N GLU A 353 -19.56 14.55 -31.39
CA GLU A 353 -19.99 15.89 -30.94
C GLU A 353 -19.01 16.48 -29.92
N VAL A 354 -18.54 15.68 -28.96
CA VAL A 354 -17.53 16.11 -27.98
C VAL A 354 -16.23 16.48 -28.66
N VAL A 355 -15.74 15.68 -29.62
CA VAL A 355 -14.52 16.00 -30.39
C VAL A 355 -14.67 17.30 -31.18
N GLN A 356 -15.83 17.53 -31.82
CA GLN A 356 -16.12 18.78 -32.53
C GLN A 356 -16.24 20.00 -31.59
N SER A 357 -16.88 19.83 -30.43
CA SER A 357 -16.95 20.91 -29.44
C SER A 357 -15.57 21.23 -28.86
N ALA A 358 -14.74 20.22 -28.61
CA ALA A 358 -13.37 20.38 -28.12
C ALA A 358 -12.45 21.03 -29.17
N SER A 359 -12.65 20.78 -30.47
CA SER A 359 -11.91 21.48 -31.54
C SER A 359 -12.35 22.94 -31.64
N THR A 360 -13.66 23.21 -31.51
CA THR A 360 -14.22 24.57 -31.50
C THR A 360 -13.70 25.38 -30.30
N ALA A 361 -13.70 24.79 -29.10
CA ALA A 361 -13.16 25.41 -27.90
C ALA A 361 -11.67 25.73 -28.02
N ARG A 362 -10.88 24.83 -28.60
CA ARG A 362 -9.46 25.09 -28.93
C ARG A 362 -9.32 26.26 -29.90
N GLY A 363 -10.11 26.31 -30.97
CA GLY A 363 -10.12 27.42 -31.93
C GLY A 363 -10.43 28.78 -31.27
N LEU A 364 -11.45 28.82 -30.41
CA LEU A 364 -11.78 30.03 -29.64
C LEU A 364 -10.67 30.45 -28.69
N THR A 365 -9.99 29.48 -28.05
CA THR A 365 -8.85 29.76 -27.17
C THR A 365 -7.68 30.35 -27.94
N THR A 366 -7.38 29.82 -29.14
CA THR A 366 -6.33 30.36 -30.00
C THR A 366 -6.66 31.78 -30.50
N GLU A 367 -7.92 32.04 -30.88
CA GLU A 367 -8.31 33.39 -31.32
C GLU A 367 -8.34 34.38 -30.14
N SER A 368 -8.77 33.93 -28.95
CA SER A 368 -8.68 34.72 -27.72
C SER A 368 -7.23 35.11 -27.41
N GLN A 369 -6.30 34.16 -27.51
CA GLN A 369 -4.88 34.42 -27.31
C GLN A 369 -4.32 35.39 -28.36
N ARG A 370 -4.74 35.27 -29.62
CA ARG A 370 -4.35 36.20 -30.69
C ARG A 370 -4.89 37.62 -30.43
N LEU A 371 -6.17 37.75 -30.05
CA LEU A 371 -6.77 39.03 -29.70
C LEU A 371 -6.08 39.68 -28.50
N GLN A 372 -5.68 38.89 -27.51
CA GLN A 372 -4.90 39.37 -26.37
C GLN A 372 -3.55 39.95 -26.82
N GLN A 373 -2.83 39.28 -27.72
CA GLN A 373 -1.57 39.79 -28.28
C GLN A 373 -1.78 41.07 -29.10
N ASP A 374 -2.86 41.14 -29.87
CA ASP A 374 -3.17 42.34 -30.66
C ASP A 374 -3.56 43.52 -29.76
N LEU A 375 -4.28 43.27 -28.66
CA LEU A 375 -4.56 44.29 -27.65
C LEU A 375 -3.27 44.84 -27.02
N GLU A 376 -2.32 43.98 -26.66
CA GLU A 376 -1.02 44.40 -26.13
C GLU A 376 -0.25 45.27 -27.13
N LYS A 377 -0.25 44.93 -28.41
CA LYS A 377 0.36 45.77 -29.47
C LYS A 377 -0.33 47.12 -29.59
N VAL A 378 -1.65 47.16 -29.54
CA VAL A 378 -2.42 48.42 -29.59
C VAL A 378 -2.06 49.29 -28.38
N GLN A 379 -2.02 48.74 -27.18
CA GLN A 379 -1.59 49.46 -25.98
C GLN A 379 -0.17 50.01 -26.09
N GLN A 380 0.76 49.25 -26.67
CA GLN A 380 2.12 49.72 -26.95
C GLN A 380 2.14 50.88 -27.97
N LEU A 381 1.31 50.81 -29.01
CA LEU A 381 1.19 51.89 -30.00
C LEU A 381 0.58 53.15 -29.39
N GLU A 382 -0.46 53.01 -28.56
CA GLU A 382 -1.03 54.13 -27.80
C GLU A 382 0.02 54.76 -26.88
N GLY A 383 0.82 53.95 -26.18
CA GLY A 383 1.95 54.42 -25.38
C GLY A 383 2.98 55.20 -26.19
N LYS A 384 3.30 54.76 -27.41
CA LYS A 384 4.19 55.48 -28.33
C LYS A 384 3.59 56.79 -28.80
N ILE A 385 2.33 56.78 -29.25
CA ILE A 385 1.63 57.98 -29.74
C ILE A 385 1.51 59.03 -28.62
N THR A 386 1.16 58.61 -27.40
CA THR A 386 1.11 59.52 -26.24
C THR A 386 2.49 60.08 -25.88
N GLY A 387 3.55 59.27 -25.97
CA GLY A 387 4.93 59.72 -25.86
C GLY A 387 5.31 60.76 -26.92
N GLU A 388 5.01 60.49 -28.19
CA GLU A 388 5.27 61.42 -29.29
C GLU A 388 4.48 62.72 -29.13
N LEU A 389 3.19 62.66 -28.77
CA LEU A 389 2.38 63.83 -28.47
C LEU A 389 2.95 64.66 -27.31
N SER A 390 3.46 64.00 -26.26
CA SER A 390 4.16 64.66 -25.14
C SER A 390 5.39 65.41 -25.65
N THR A 391 6.26 64.74 -26.40
CA THR A 391 7.48 65.36 -26.95
C THR A 391 7.15 66.52 -27.90
N LEU A 392 6.10 66.38 -28.71
CA LEU A 392 5.65 67.42 -29.62
C LEU A 392 5.10 68.61 -28.84
N LYS A 393 4.35 68.37 -27.76
CA LYS A 393 3.83 69.41 -26.89
C LYS A 393 4.95 70.16 -26.16
N GLU A 394 5.97 69.47 -25.68
CA GLU A 394 7.17 70.07 -25.11
C GLU A 394 7.93 70.90 -26.16
N ARG A 395 8.02 70.40 -27.39
CA ARG A 395 8.64 71.11 -28.51
C ARG A 395 7.87 72.35 -28.96
N VAL A 396 6.54 72.30 -28.95
CA VAL A 396 5.69 73.47 -29.18
C VAL A 396 5.84 74.47 -28.03
N GLY A 397 5.86 74.01 -26.79
CA GLY A 397 6.08 74.87 -25.62
C GLY A 397 7.43 75.58 -25.67
N THR A 398 8.50 74.86 -26.01
CA THR A 398 9.83 75.47 -26.24
C THR A 398 9.77 76.48 -27.38
N MET A 399 9.16 76.15 -28.53
CA MET A 399 8.96 77.10 -29.63
C MET A 399 8.13 78.34 -29.23
N GLU A 400 7.11 78.21 -28.38
CA GLU A 400 6.32 79.33 -27.88
C GLU A 400 7.12 80.23 -26.93
N THR A 401 7.94 79.65 -26.06
CA THR A 401 8.87 80.42 -25.22
C THR A 401 9.92 81.14 -26.08
N GLU A 402 10.45 80.46 -27.09
CA GLU A 402 11.35 81.06 -28.08
C GLU A 402 10.65 82.22 -28.80
N LEU A 403 9.41 82.05 -29.28
CA LEU A 403 8.65 83.13 -29.91
C LEU A 403 8.43 84.34 -28.98
N HIS A 404 8.23 84.14 -27.67
CA HIS A 404 8.18 85.25 -26.72
C HIS A 404 9.54 85.96 -26.60
N THR A 405 10.65 85.23 -26.59
CA THR A 405 11.99 85.83 -26.64
C THR A 405 12.24 86.58 -27.96
N TYR A 406 11.74 86.09 -29.10
CA TYR A 406 11.88 86.73 -30.41
C TYR A 406 10.91 87.91 -30.61
N ARG A 407 9.77 87.93 -29.93
CA ARG A 407 8.78 89.01 -29.99
C ARG A 407 9.27 90.29 -29.33
N ASP A 408 10.07 90.17 -28.28
CA ASP A 408 10.72 91.31 -27.64
C ASP A 408 11.91 91.78 -28.47
N LEU A 409 11.61 92.38 -29.62
CA LEU A 409 12.58 92.86 -30.60
C LEU A 409 13.57 93.85 -30.02
N ASP A 410 13.20 94.61 -28.99
CA ASP A 410 14.08 95.58 -28.33
C ASP A 410 15.10 94.87 -27.42
N ASN A 411 14.69 93.89 -26.62
CA ASN A 411 15.62 93.04 -25.87
C ASN A 411 16.44 92.14 -26.80
N LEU A 412 15.86 91.63 -27.88
CA LEU A 412 16.57 90.83 -28.89
C LEU A 412 17.59 91.68 -29.65
N ARG A 413 17.28 92.96 -29.92
CA ARG A 413 18.20 93.92 -30.54
C ARG A 413 19.29 94.36 -29.58
N HIS A 414 19.00 94.54 -28.28
CA HIS A 414 20.01 94.83 -27.26
C HIS A 414 20.93 93.63 -27.05
N THR A 415 20.38 92.43 -26.85
CA THR A 415 21.16 91.19 -26.71
C THR A 415 21.87 90.82 -28.01
N ALA A 416 21.34 91.13 -29.19
CA ALA A 416 22.04 90.99 -30.47
C ALA A 416 23.08 92.09 -30.68
N GLU A 417 22.91 93.32 -30.20
CA GLU A 417 23.93 94.38 -30.25
C GLU A 417 25.06 94.10 -29.26
N ASP A 418 24.75 93.54 -28.09
CA ASP A 418 25.73 93.06 -27.11
C ASP A 418 26.42 91.79 -27.58
N LYS A 419 25.68 90.81 -28.12
CA LYS A 419 26.29 89.65 -28.81
C LYS A 419 27.08 90.10 -30.03
N LYS A 420 26.66 91.08 -30.82
CA LYS A 420 27.45 91.60 -31.97
C LYS A 420 28.69 92.35 -31.51
N LYS A 421 28.68 93.01 -30.35
CA LYS A 421 29.89 93.58 -29.73
C LYS A 421 30.81 92.47 -29.22
N VAL A 422 30.28 91.43 -28.59
CA VAL A 422 31.05 90.27 -28.10
C VAL A 422 31.58 89.41 -29.25
N THR A 423 30.80 89.15 -30.30
CA THR A 423 31.21 88.42 -31.51
C THR A 423 32.18 89.23 -32.34
N ARG A 424 32.07 90.56 -32.44
CA ARG A 424 33.10 91.40 -33.07
C ARG A 424 34.37 91.55 -32.22
N ALA A 425 34.29 91.28 -30.93
CA ALA A 425 35.46 91.12 -30.06
C ALA A 425 36.07 89.71 -30.22
N CYS A 426 35.25 88.65 -30.35
CA CYS A 426 35.68 87.26 -30.51
C CYS A 426 36.17 86.93 -31.94
N GLU A 427 35.62 87.57 -32.98
CA GLU A 427 36.08 87.47 -34.38
C GLU A 427 37.48 88.06 -34.60
N ARG A 428 37.96 88.90 -33.67
CA ARG A 428 39.35 89.37 -33.68
C ARG A 428 40.32 88.41 -32.99
N ASP A 429 39.81 87.41 -32.25
CA ASP A 429 40.59 86.57 -31.34
C ASP A 429 40.38 85.03 -31.52
N MET A 430 39.80 84.53 -32.63
CA MET A 430 39.66 83.08 -32.88
C MET A 430 40.64 82.53 -33.93
N ASP A 431 41.70 81.89 -33.43
CA ASP A 431 42.78 81.27 -34.20
C ASP A 431 42.37 79.95 -34.90
N ALA A 432 43.00 79.68 -36.06
CA ALA A 432 42.78 78.54 -36.96
C ALA A 432 42.75 77.10 -36.37
N PRO A 433 43.41 76.72 -35.25
CA PRO A 433 43.38 75.33 -34.78
C PRO A 433 42.01 74.83 -34.31
N GLN A 434 41.10 75.71 -33.88
CA GLN A 434 39.76 75.31 -33.41
C GLN A 434 38.83 74.86 -34.57
N ILE A 435 39.09 75.35 -35.79
CA ILE A 435 38.36 74.92 -36.99
C ILE A 435 38.74 73.47 -37.34
N LEU A 436 40.03 73.12 -37.26
CA LEU A 436 40.52 71.77 -37.55
C LEU A 436 39.97 70.72 -36.58
N GLU A 437 39.85 71.04 -35.29
CA GLU A 437 39.27 70.13 -34.30
C GLU A 437 37.77 69.88 -34.55
N SER A 438 37.01 70.92 -34.95
CA SER A 438 35.60 70.78 -35.31
C SER A 438 35.39 69.89 -36.55
N LEU A 439 36.29 69.99 -37.53
CA LEU A 439 36.27 69.21 -38.76
C LEU A 439 36.59 67.73 -38.48
N ALA A 440 37.60 67.47 -37.63
CA ALA A 440 37.95 66.11 -37.19
C ALA A 440 36.81 65.44 -36.39
N ASN A 441 36.04 66.23 -35.62
CA ASN A 441 34.87 65.72 -34.90
C ASN A 441 33.71 65.35 -35.85
N LEU A 442 33.51 66.09 -36.93
CA LEU A 442 32.51 65.77 -37.95
C LEU A 442 32.91 64.53 -38.76
N GLU A 443 34.19 64.39 -39.08
CA GLU A 443 34.70 63.22 -39.81
C GLU A 443 34.54 61.92 -39.00
N ARG A 444 34.81 61.96 -37.69
CA ARG A 444 34.54 60.82 -36.78
C ARG A 444 33.05 60.46 -36.71
N LYS A 445 32.15 61.45 -36.69
CA LYS A 445 30.70 61.19 -36.70
C LYS A 445 30.24 60.56 -38.00
N TRP A 446 30.79 61.01 -39.13
CA TRP A 446 30.48 60.44 -40.44
C TRP A 446 30.92 58.98 -40.54
N GLN A 447 32.14 58.64 -40.11
CA GLN A 447 32.63 57.25 -40.10
C GLN A 447 31.75 56.30 -39.25
N HIS A 448 31.28 56.75 -38.09
CA HIS A 448 30.41 55.95 -37.24
C HIS A 448 29.03 55.68 -37.87
N LEU A 449 28.50 56.65 -38.63
CA LEU A 449 27.24 56.48 -39.36
C LEU A 449 27.42 55.52 -40.55
N GLU A 450 28.56 55.58 -41.23
CA GLU A 450 28.87 54.67 -42.34
C GLU A 450 28.96 53.22 -41.86
N GLN A 451 29.63 52.98 -40.72
CA GLN A 451 29.73 51.64 -40.14
C GLN A 451 28.38 51.08 -39.68
N ASN A 452 27.51 51.92 -39.09
CA ASN A 452 26.14 51.50 -38.77
C ASN A 452 25.34 51.12 -40.00
N ASN A 453 25.46 51.89 -41.08
CA ASN A 453 24.74 51.60 -42.33
C ASN A 453 25.19 50.27 -42.94
N PHE A 454 26.50 49.96 -42.85
CA PHE A 454 27.04 48.69 -43.30
C PHE A 454 26.46 47.50 -42.52
N VAL A 455 26.48 47.55 -41.18
CA VAL A 455 25.93 46.49 -40.32
C VAL A 455 24.44 46.29 -40.58
N MET A 456 23.69 47.38 -40.76
CA MET A 456 22.25 47.29 -41.03
C MET A 456 21.96 46.61 -42.38
N LYS A 457 22.78 46.87 -43.41
CA LYS A 457 22.66 46.22 -44.73
C LYS A 457 22.93 44.71 -44.65
N GLU A 458 23.93 44.30 -43.90
CA GLU A 458 24.27 42.88 -43.73
C GLU A 458 23.16 42.13 -42.97
N PHE A 459 22.60 42.76 -41.92
CA PHE A 459 21.47 42.21 -41.18
C PHE A 459 20.22 42.02 -42.05
N ILE A 460 19.89 43.00 -42.89
CA ILE A 460 18.77 42.91 -43.83
C ILE A 460 19.00 41.75 -44.81
N ALA A 461 20.20 41.61 -45.39
CA ALA A 461 20.51 40.53 -46.30
C ALA A 461 20.36 39.14 -45.65
N SER A 462 20.84 38.98 -44.41
CA SER A 462 20.68 37.74 -43.64
C SER A 462 19.21 37.41 -43.39
N LYS A 463 18.41 38.40 -42.98
CA LYS A 463 16.97 38.17 -42.71
C LYS A 463 16.15 37.93 -43.97
N SER A 464 16.51 38.51 -45.10
CA SER A 464 15.88 38.18 -46.38
C SER A 464 16.16 36.74 -46.80
N GLN A 465 17.37 36.22 -46.58
CA GLN A 465 17.70 34.84 -46.92
C GLN A 465 17.00 33.81 -46.02
N GLU A 466 16.84 34.10 -44.73
CA GLU A 466 16.06 33.26 -43.82
C GLU A 466 14.56 33.18 -44.16
N SER A 467 14.04 34.14 -44.93
CA SER A 467 12.62 34.26 -45.26
C SER A 467 12.25 33.70 -46.64
N ASP A 468 13.21 33.12 -47.37
CA ASP A 468 13.00 32.57 -48.72
C ASP A 468 12.52 31.11 -48.68
N TYR A 469 11.21 30.92 -48.50
CA TYR A 469 10.57 29.61 -48.37
C TYR A 469 10.25 28.91 -49.71
N ASP A 470 10.64 29.49 -50.85
CA ASP A 470 10.28 28.98 -52.19
C ASP A 470 10.85 27.58 -52.46
N SER A 471 12.03 27.29 -51.92
CA SER A 471 12.66 25.97 -52.01
C SER A 471 11.89 24.91 -51.21
N VAL A 472 11.45 25.26 -49.99
CA VAL A 472 10.66 24.39 -49.11
C VAL A 472 9.27 24.16 -49.71
N ALA A 473 8.63 25.18 -50.27
CA ALA A 473 7.34 25.08 -50.93
C ALA A 473 7.36 24.11 -52.13
N LYS A 474 8.45 24.09 -52.92
CA LYS A 474 8.64 23.13 -54.02
C LYS A 474 8.76 21.69 -53.53
N ILE A 475 9.53 21.46 -52.46
CA ILE A 475 9.71 20.11 -51.88
C ILE A 475 8.38 19.57 -51.37
N VAL A 476 7.63 20.38 -50.62
CA VAL A 476 6.31 19.98 -50.07
C VAL A 476 5.32 19.72 -51.20
N SER A 477 5.29 20.56 -52.24
CA SER A 477 4.41 20.35 -53.40
C SER A 477 4.73 19.05 -54.14
N GLN A 478 6.01 18.68 -54.26
CA GLN A 478 6.44 17.44 -54.88
C GLN A 478 6.05 16.21 -54.05
N GLN A 479 6.23 16.26 -52.73
CA GLN A 479 5.81 15.19 -51.82
C GLN A 479 4.28 14.96 -51.86
N VAL A 480 3.49 16.05 -51.93
CA VAL A 480 2.03 15.94 -52.09
C VAL A 480 1.67 15.28 -53.42
N ALA A 481 2.36 15.62 -54.51
CA ALA A 481 2.12 15.01 -55.81
C ALA A 481 2.47 13.51 -55.83
N GLU A 482 3.57 13.11 -55.20
CA GLU A 482 3.97 11.71 -55.07
C GLU A 482 2.99 10.90 -54.21
N TYR A 483 2.54 11.46 -53.09
CA TYR A 483 1.55 10.81 -52.23
C TYR A 483 0.21 10.61 -52.93
N ASN A 484 -0.26 11.64 -53.65
CA ASN A 484 -1.49 11.56 -54.44
C ASN A 484 -1.38 10.51 -55.55
N LYS A 485 -0.21 10.36 -56.18
CA LYS A 485 0.02 9.31 -57.18
C LYS A 485 -0.06 7.92 -56.56
N CYS A 486 0.60 7.69 -55.43
CA CYS A 486 0.51 6.42 -54.69
C CYS A 486 -0.93 6.09 -54.28
N LEU A 487 -1.72 7.10 -53.87
CA LEU A 487 -3.12 6.92 -53.49
C LEU A 487 -3.99 6.50 -54.69
N ILE A 488 -3.75 7.10 -55.87
CA ILE A 488 -4.45 6.75 -57.10
C ILE A 488 -4.10 5.33 -57.54
N ASP A 489 -2.82 4.96 -57.50
CA ASP A 489 -2.35 3.62 -57.87
C ASP A 489 -2.94 2.54 -56.92
N ALA A 490 -3.03 2.83 -55.62
CA ALA A 490 -3.66 1.94 -54.64
C ALA A 490 -5.19 1.79 -54.87
N LEU A 491 -5.87 2.84 -55.32
CA LEU A 491 -7.30 2.79 -55.65
C LEU A 491 -7.58 2.06 -56.97
N GLN A 492 -6.66 2.12 -57.95
CA GLN A 492 -6.77 1.40 -59.22
C GLN A 492 -6.49 -0.10 -59.05
N ASN A 493 -5.52 -0.47 -58.19
CA ASN A 493 -5.22 -1.88 -57.89
C ASN A 493 -6.31 -2.60 -57.08
N ASN A 494 -7.19 -1.87 -56.36
CA ASN A 494 -8.35 -2.43 -55.65
C ASN A 494 -9.60 -2.63 -56.53
N ARG A 495 -9.54 -2.28 -57.83
CA ARG A 495 -10.65 -2.44 -58.79
C ARG A 495 -10.42 -3.53 -59.85
N SER A 496 -9.37 -4.33 -59.69
CA SER A 496 -9.10 -5.56 -60.48
C SER A 496 -9.31 -6.77 -59.58
#